data_AF-A0A1V3IWC0-F1
#
_entry.id   AF-A0A1V3IWC0-F1
#
_cell.length_a   1.000
_cell.length_b   1.000
_cell.length_c   1.000
_cell.angle_alpha   90.00
_cell.angle_beta   90.00
_cell.angle_gamma   90.00
#
_symmetry.space_group_name_H-M   'P 1'
#
loop_
_entity.id
_entity.type
_entity.pdbx_description
1 polymer ?
#
loop_
_entity_poly.entity_id
_entity_poly.type
_entity_poly.pdbx_seq_one_letter_code
_entity_poly.pdbx_strand_id
1 'polypeptide(L)' 'MTDNRFKCPKCGAELEDLWVGEPVSAFIGEWSDDRFRCHGHLIKPVPYPQASEQCAINRTKSCGYFGLEALGVEYQE' A
#
# COMPACT_ATOMS: atom_id res chain seq x y z
N MET A 1 -1.94 -12.65 6.92
CA MET A 1 -2.56 -11.32 6.88
C MET A 1 -1.59 -10.39 7.56
N THR A 2 -0.84 -9.62 6.79
CA THR A 2 0.19 -8.71 7.29
C THR A 2 -0.48 -7.53 7.98
N ASP A 3 -0.12 -7.29 9.25
CA ASP A 3 -0.48 -6.11 10.02
C ASP A 3 0.06 -4.86 9.28
N ASN A 4 -0.75 -4.23 8.42
CA ASN A 4 -0.38 -2.98 7.77
C ASN A 4 -0.47 -1.83 8.78
N ARG A 5 0.57 -1.71 9.60
CA ARG A 5 0.72 -0.64 10.60
C ARG A 5 0.85 0.74 9.95
N PHE A 6 1.26 0.80 8.70
CA PHE A 6 1.49 2.04 7.97
C PHE A 6 0.26 2.52 7.21
N LYS A 7 0.06 3.85 7.19
CA LYS A 7 -0.94 4.55 6.38
C LYS A 7 -0.25 5.41 5.35
N CYS A 8 -0.94 5.69 4.25
CA CYS A 8 -0.44 6.58 3.22
C CYS A 8 -0.17 7.97 3.82
N PRO A 9 1.06 8.50 3.74
CA PRO A 9 1.40 9.77 4.35
C PRO A 9 0.71 10.97 3.68
N LYS A 10 0.17 10.78 2.47
CA LYS A 10 -0.51 11.83 1.70
C LYS A 10 -2.02 11.89 1.92
N CYS A 11 -2.68 10.75 2.06
CA CYS A 11 -4.15 10.70 2.15
C CYS A 11 -4.69 9.92 3.34
N GLY A 12 -3.86 9.21 4.10
CA GLY A 12 -4.27 8.39 5.24
C GLY A 12 -4.92 7.04 4.89
N ALA A 13 -5.01 6.69 3.60
CA ALA A 13 -5.52 5.38 3.19
C ALA A 13 -4.59 4.22 3.59
N GLU A 14 -5.11 2.99 3.57
CA GLU A 14 -4.28 1.79 3.74
C GLU A 14 -3.20 1.71 2.66
N LEU A 15 -2.03 1.22 3.08
CA LEU A 15 -0.97 0.79 2.19
C LEU A 15 -1.00 -0.73 2.07
N GLU A 16 -0.58 -1.25 0.93
CA GLU A 16 -0.27 -2.67 0.73
C GLU A 16 1.24 -2.86 0.69
N ASP A 17 1.75 -3.77 1.52
CA ASP A 17 3.14 -4.17 1.52
C ASP A 17 3.37 -5.21 0.41
N LEU A 18 4.22 -4.87 -0.56
CA LEU A 18 4.54 -5.72 -1.71
C LEU A 18 5.76 -6.61 -1.47
N TRP A 19 6.47 -6.44 -0.33
CA TRP A 19 7.58 -7.32 0.01
C TRP A 19 7.05 -8.67 0.53
N VAL A 20 7.44 -9.74 -0.17
CA VAL A 20 6.98 -11.10 0.12
C VAL A 20 7.80 -11.82 1.21
N GLY A 21 8.76 -11.13 1.83
CA GLY A 21 9.60 -11.69 2.90
C GLY A 21 10.80 -12.53 2.42
N GLU A 22 11.04 -12.61 1.10
CA GLU A 22 12.16 -13.38 0.54
C GLU A 22 13.12 -12.49 -0.27
N PRO A 23 14.44 -12.53 0.02
CA PRO A 23 15.43 -11.68 -0.65
C PRO A 23 15.78 -12.13 -2.07
N VAL A 24 15.48 -13.38 -2.45
CA VAL A 24 15.96 -14.00 -3.71
C VAL A 24 14.90 -14.00 -4.82
N SER A 25 13.62 -13.81 -4.49
CA SER A 25 12.51 -13.96 -5.45
C SER A 25 11.79 -12.65 -5.84
N ALA A 26 12.17 -11.50 -5.27
CA ALA A 26 11.33 -10.31 -5.33
C ALA A 26 11.88 -9.22 -6.27
N PHE A 27 11.03 -8.76 -7.20
CA PHE A 27 11.21 -7.47 -7.91
C PHE A 27 11.22 -6.27 -6.93
N ILE A 28 10.67 -6.45 -5.73
CA ILE A 28 10.57 -5.44 -4.66
C ILE A 28 11.26 -5.99 -3.40
N GLY A 29 12.40 -5.40 -3.05
CA GLY A 29 13.16 -5.76 -1.85
C GLY A 29 12.57 -5.21 -0.55
N GLU A 30 13.09 -5.68 0.58
CA GLU A 30 12.70 -5.23 1.93
C GLU A 30 12.81 -3.71 2.11
N TRP A 31 13.87 -3.12 1.54
CA TRP A 31 14.20 -1.70 1.63
C TRP A 31 13.88 -0.94 0.34
N SER A 32 13.04 -1.50 -0.53
CA SER A 32 12.69 -0.84 -1.79
C SER A 32 11.89 0.44 -1.56
N ASP A 33 12.22 1.50 -2.30
CA ASP A 33 11.52 2.80 -2.27
C ASP A 33 10.07 2.72 -2.79
N ASP A 34 9.71 1.61 -3.42
CA ASP A 34 8.38 1.33 -3.95
C ASP A 34 7.67 0.15 -3.25
N ARG A 35 8.16 -0.26 -2.07
CA ARG A 35 7.61 -1.40 -1.33
C ARG A 35 6.13 -1.28 -0.99
N PHE A 36 5.68 -0.09 -0.61
CA PHE A 36 4.32 0.11 -0.13
C PHE A 36 3.46 0.86 -1.15
N ARG A 37 2.35 0.26 -1.57
CA ARG A 37 1.41 0.87 -2.53
C ARG A 37 0.19 1.46 -1.83
N CYS A 38 -0.14 2.72 -2.12
CA CYS A 38 -1.39 3.31 -1.67
C CYS A 38 -2.57 2.81 -2.51
N HIS A 39 -3.60 2.26 -1.87
CA HIS A 39 -4.84 1.83 -2.53
C HIS A 39 -5.88 2.92 -2.73
N GLY A 40 -5.70 4.08 -2.09
CA GLY A 40 -6.76 5.08 -1.94
C GLY A 40 -7.88 4.63 -1.01
N HIS A 41 -8.79 5.54 -0.73
CA HIS A 41 -9.94 5.30 0.15
C HIS A 41 -11.03 4.54 -0.58
N LEU A 42 -11.65 3.59 0.10
CA LEU A 42 -12.87 2.94 -0.41
C LEU A 42 -13.99 3.98 -0.50
N ILE A 43 -14.56 4.14 -1.69
CA ILE A 43 -15.70 5.01 -1.95
C ILE A 43 -16.94 4.30 -1.44
N LYS A 44 -17.69 4.94 -0.53
CA LYS A 44 -18.94 4.41 0.02
C LYS A 44 -20.13 5.30 -0.37
N PRO A 45 -21.30 4.70 -0.68
CA PRO A 45 -21.54 3.26 -0.80
C PRO A 45 -20.82 2.63 -2.00
N VAL A 46 -20.52 1.34 -1.93
CA VAL A 46 -19.86 0.62 -3.04
C VAL A 46 -20.83 0.55 -4.24
N PRO A 47 -20.42 1.01 -5.43
CA PRO A 47 -21.32 1.09 -6.58
C PRO A 47 -21.68 -0.29 -7.15
N TYR A 48 -22.94 -0.43 -7.58
CA TYR A 48 -23.40 -1.57 -8.37
C TYR A 48 -23.02 -1.36 -9.86
N PRO A 49 -22.60 -2.39 -10.62
CA PRO A 49 -22.57 -3.82 -10.28
C PRO A 49 -21.27 -4.28 -9.61
N GLN A 50 -20.23 -3.45 -9.52
CA GLN A 50 -18.95 -3.82 -8.93
C GLN A 50 -19.01 -3.76 -7.38
N ALA A 51 -19.93 -4.50 -6.75
CA ALA A 51 -20.21 -4.43 -5.31
C ALA A 51 -19.13 -5.05 -4.39
N SER A 52 -17.86 -5.13 -4.84
CA SER A 52 -16.74 -5.65 -4.04
C SER A 52 -15.90 -4.52 -3.47
N GLU A 53 -15.67 -4.53 -2.16
CA GLU A 53 -14.76 -3.60 -1.46
C GLU A 53 -13.29 -3.77 -1.86
N GLN A 54 -12.96 -4.89 -2.49
CA GLN A 54 -11.62 -5.18 -3.00
C GLN A 54 -11.42 -4.66 -4.44
N CYS A 55 -12.47 -4.25 -5.14
CA CYS A 55 -12.35 -3.76 -6.49
C CYS A 55 -11.65 -2.40 -6.51
N ALA A 56 -10.53 -2.29 -7.22
CA ALA A 56 -9.74 -1.06 -7.29
C ALA A 56 -10.52 0.13 -7.88
N ILE A 57 -11.54 -0.12 -8.72
CA ILE A 57 -12.40 0.93 -9.30
C ILE A 57 -13.24 1.65 -8.24
N ASN A 58 -13.48 1.00 -7.09
CA ASN A 58 -14.26 1.57 -5.99
C ASN A 58 -13.38 2.36 -5.02
N ARG A 59 -12.18 2.74 -5.43
CA ARG A 59 -11.25 3.48 -4.58
C ARG A 59 -10.88 4.81 -5.21
N THR A 60 -10.56 5.77 -4.37
CA THR A 60 -9.97 7.03 -4.84
C THR A 60 -8.63 6.75 -5.53
N LYS A 61 -8.17 7.70 -6.35
CA LYS A 61 -6.87 7.58 -7.03
C LYS A 61 -5.75 7.31 -6.03
N SER A 62 -4.87 6.36 -6.36
CA SER A 62 -3.66 6.06 -5.60
C SER A 62 -2.76 7.29 -5.49
N CYS A 63 -2.10 7.44 -4.33
CA CYS A 63 -1.06 8.43 -4.12
C CYS A 63 0.34 7.99 -4.61
N GLY A 64 0.44 6.78 -5.17
CA GLY A 64 1.68 6.17 -5.62
C GLY A 64 2.24 5.14 -4.64
N TYR A 65 3.56 4.97 -4.73
CA TYR A 65 4.36 4.03 -3.96
C TYR A 65 5.24 4.76 -2.96
N PHE A 66 5.63 4.06 -1.89
CA PHE A 66 6.41 4.59 -0.79
C PHE A 66 7.39 3.54 -0.26
N GLY A 67 8.58 4.00 0.12
CA GLY A 67 9.56 3.21 0.87
C GLY A 67 9.37 3.39 2.38
N LEU A 68 10.17 2.67 3.15
CA LEU A 68 10.18 2.74 4.61
C LEU A 68 10.55 4.13 5.14
N GLU A 69 11.50 4.82 4.50
CA GLU A 69 11.91 6.18 4.89
C GLU A 69 10.77 7.19 4.79
N ALA A 70 9.98 7.12 3.70
CA ALA A 70 8.80 7.97 3.52
C ALA A 70 7.70 7.70 4.56
N LEU A 71 7.80 6.58 5.29
CA LEU A 71 6.91 6.18 6.38
C LEU A 71 7.55 6.40 7.76
N GLY A 72 8.70 7.08 7.82
CA GLY A 72 9.38 7.45 9.05
C GLY A 72 10.23 6.35 9.68
N VAL A 73 10.57 5.29 8.92
CA VAL A 73 11.49 4.25 9.36
C VAL A 73 12.89 4.61 8.88
N GLU A 74 13.79 4.90 9.82
CA GLU A 74 15.20 5.14 9.53
C GLU A 74 15.93 3.80 9.37
N TYR A 75 16.78 3.71 8.35
CA TYR A 75 17.69 2.58 8.18
C TYR A 75 18.73 2.60 9.32
N GLN A 76 18.94 1.45 9.96
CA GLN A 76 20.01 1.27 10.94
C GLN A 76 21.00 0.26 10.35
N GLU A 77 22.22 0.73 10.10
CA GLU A 77 23.36 -0.08 9.64
C GLU A 77 23.80 -1.12 10.67
#